data_AF-A0A419G436-F1
#
_entry.id   AF-A0A419G436-F1
#
_cell.length_a   1.000
_cell.length_b   1.000
_cell.length_c   1.000
_cell.angle_alpha   90.00
_cell.angle_beta   90.00
_cell.angle_gamma   90.00
#
_symmetry.space_group_name_H-M   'P 1'
#
loop_
_entity.id
_entity.type
_entity.pdbx_description
1 polymer ?
#
loop_
_entity_poly.entity_id
_entity_poly.type
_entity_poly.pdbx_seq_one_letter_code
_entity_poly.pdbx_strand_id
1 'polypeptide(L)'
;MAKAKKTTTSESIEQVLWSSADKLSKNIDAAEYKHVVLGLIFLKYISDSFYELYNKLKEGKGEYEGANPDDPYEYRAENVFYVPPQARWDYLQSRAKLPTIGKDIDDAMDAIEKDIGTIALGDSVSRSYDILGRVYECFLGQFALAEGKKGGQFYTPRSVVQLLVEILEPYEGRVFDPCCGSGGMFAQSEKFVEAYSDHYNGKAREIDKLFERVVSICGQESNQNSPMLWMWKPLL
;
A
#
# COMPACT_ATOMS: atom_id res chain seq x y z
N MET A 1 -40.35 -29.40 6.39
CA MET A 1 -38.89 -29.18 6.43
C MET A 1 -38.55 -28.08 5.43
N ALA A 2 -38.29 -26.86 5.91
CA ALA A 2 -37.92 -25.74 5.06
C ALA A 2 -36.44 -25.89 4.65
N LYS A 3 -36.16 -25.94 3.34
CA LYS A 3 -34.79 -25.92 2.82
C LYS A 3 -34.16 -24.57 3.14
N ALA A 4 -33.03 -24.60 3.86
CA ALA A 4 -32.24 -23.40 4.14
C ALA A 4 -31.81 -22.75 2.82
N LYS A 5 -32.14 -21.47 2.66
CA LYS A 5 -31.76 -20.63 1.52
C LYS A 5 -30.27 -20.36 1.64
N LYS A 6 -29.47 -20.91 0.72
CA LYS A 6 -28.02 -20.69 0.64
C LYS A 6 -27.79 -19.21 0.34
N THR A 7 -27.36 -18.44 1.33
CA THR A 7 -26.99 -17.03 1.16
C THR A 7 -25.76 -16.99 0.27
N THR A 8 -25.91 -16.58 -0.97
CA THR A 8 -24.80 -16.38 -1.90
C THR A 8 -24.12 -15.07 -1.52
N THR A 9 -23.16 -15.13 -0.60
CA THR A 9 -22.23 -14.01 -0.38
C THR A 9 -21.41 -13.88 -1.65
N SER A 10 -21.57 -12.79 -2.40
CA SER A 10 -20.66 -12.49 -3.51
C SER A 10 -19.24 -12.45 -2.97
N GLU A 11 -18.33 -13.25 -3.53
CA GLU A 11 -16.92 -13.26 -3.12
C GLU A 11 -16.34 -11.84 -3.20
N SER A 12 -15.53 -11.48 -2.21
CA SER A 12 -14.89 -10.16 -2.21
C SER A 12 -13.85 -10.09 -3.33
N ILE A 13 -13.57 -8.90 -3.85
CA ILE A 13 -12.61 -8.73 -4.96
C ILE A 13 -11.23 -9.27 -4.60
N GLU A 14 -10.85 -9.16 -3.33
CA GLU A 14 -9.61 -9.70 -2.76
C GLU A 14 -9.56 -11.23 -2.88
N GLN A 15 -10.67 -11.93 -2.61
CA GLN A 15 -10.78 -13.38 -2.73
C GLN A 15 -10.70 -13.85 -4.19
N VAL A 16 -11.34 -13.12 -5.10
CA VAL A 16 -11.31 -13.42 -6.54
C VAL A 16 -9.89 -13.26 -7.09
N LEU A 17 -9.21 -12.17 -6.73
CA LEU A 17 -7.83 -11.90 -7.14
C LEU A 17 -6.88 -12.94 -6.55
N TRP A 18 -7.02 -13.27 -5.27
CA TRP A 18 -6.22 -14.32 -4.63
C TRP A 18 -6.40 -15.66 -5.31
N SER A 19 -7.65 -16.10 -5.54
CA SER A 19 -7.91 -17.39 -6.20
C SER A 19 -7.38 -17.46 -7.64
N SER A 20 -7.30 -16.31 -8.32
CA SER A 20 -6.72 -16.21 -9.65
C SER A 20 -5.19 -16.30 -9.59
N ALA A 21 -4.57 -15.60 -8.65
CA ALA A 21 -3.13 -15.67 -8.40
C ALA A 21 -2.70 -17.07 -7.94
N ASP A 22 -3.44 -17.72 -7.04
CA ASP A 22 -3.11 -19.06 -6.54
C ASP A 22 -3.20 -20.15 -7.62
N LYS A 23 -4.04 -19.97 -8.65
CA LYS A 23 -4.05 -20.88 -9.80
C LYS A 23 -2.77 -20.80 -10.63
N LEU A 24 -2.15 -19.62 -10.70
CA LEU A 24 -0.92 -19.35 -11.44
C LEU A 24 0.33 -19.73 -10.64
N SER A 25 0.22 -19.85 -9.31
CA SER A 25 1.33 -20.16 -8.40
C SER A 25 1.78 -21.62 -8.43
N LYS A 26 0.96 -22.55 -8.93
CA LYS A 26 1.04 -24.01 -8.68
C LYS A 26 2.40 -24.71 -8.88
N ASN A 27 3.36 -24.06 -9.53
CA ASN A 27 4.70 -24.60 -9.77
C ASN A 27 5.84 -23.76 -9.14
N ILE A 28 5.54 -22.74 -8.34
CA ILE A 28 6.50 -21.79 -7.73
C ILE A 28 6.30 -21.80 -6.21
N ASP A 29 7.39 -21.75 -5.44
CA ASP A 29 7.32 -21.67 -3.97
C ASP A 29 6.67 -20.36 -3.51
N ALA A 30 5.90 -20.40 -2.42
CA ALA A 30 5.18 -19.23 -1.91
C ALA A 30 6.13 -18.07 -1.53
N ALA A 31 7.35 -18.38 -1.07
CA ALA A 31 8.33 -17.38 -0.69
C ALA A 31 8.91 -16.63 -1.89
N GLU A 32 8.96 -17.24 -3.08
CA GLU A 32 9.37 -16.57 -4.33
C GLU A 32 8.19 -15.88 -5.01
N TYR A 33 7.03 -16.56 -5.03
CA TYR A 33 5.83 -16.07 -5.70
C TYR A 33 5.28 -14.79 -5.08
N LYS A 34 5.40 -14.62 -3.75
CA LYS A 34 4.93 -13.41 -3.06
C LYS A 34 5.61 -12.14 -3.58
N HIS A 35 6.90 -12.20 -3.90
CA HIS A 35 7.65 -11.02 -4.33
C HIS A 35 7.18 -10.54 -5.70
N VAL A 36 6.89 -11.49 -6.60
CA VAL A 36 6.35 -11.18 -7.94
C VAL A 36 4.96 -10.58 -7.84
N VAL A 37 4.07 -11.21 -7.08
CA VAL A 37 2.66 -10.78 -7.00
C VAL A 37 2.51 -9.46 -6.26
N LEU A 38 3.16 -9.32 -5.09
CA LEU A 38 3.13 -8.07 -4.33
C LEU A 38 3.81 -6.95 -5.13
N GLY A 39 4.88 -7.26 -5.84
CA GLY A 39 5.55 -6.31 -6.73
C GLY A 39 4.64 -5.80 -7.85
N LEU A 40 3.89 -6.68 -8.51
CA LEU A 40 2.95 -6.27 -9.57
C LEU A 40 1.78 -5.44 -9.03
N ILE A 41 1.25 -5.78 -7.85
CA ILE A 41 0.19 -4.99 -7.19
C ILE A 41 0.74 -3.60 -6.85
N PHE A 42 1.96 -3.53 -6.30
CA PHE A 42 2.63 -2.28 -5.99
C PHE A 42 2.86 -1.41 -7.23
N LEU A 43 3.41 -1.98 -8.31
CA LEU A 43 3.62 -1.28 -9.59
C LEU A 43 2.31 -0.74 -10.18
N LYS A 44 1.22 -1.52 -10.09
CA LYS A 44 -0.11 -1.06 -10.52
C LYS A 44 -0.59 0.11 -9.67
N TYR A 45 -0.47 -0.01 -8.36
CA TYR A 45 -0.89 1.00 -7.39
C TYR A 45 -0.20 2.34 -7.67
N ILE A 46 1.13 2.39 -7.65
CA ILE A 46 1.88 3.63 -7.88
C ILE A 46 1.64 4.21 -9.28
N SER A 47 1.44 3.36 -10.29
CA SER A 47 1.17 3.81 -11.66
C SER A 47 -0.18 4.50 -11.76
N ASP A 48 -1.21 3.96 -11.10
CA ASP A 48 -2.52 4.58 -11.04
C ASP A 48 -2.43 5.93 -10.33
N SER A 49 -1.70 5.96 -9.22
CA SER A 49 -1.47 7.18 -8.47
C SER A 49 -0.82 8.28 -9.29
N PHE A 50 0.24 7.89 -10.00
CA PHE A 50 0.95 8.76 -10.91
C PHE A 50 0.04 9.31 -12.00
N TYR A 51 -0.80 8.46 -12.63
CA TYR A 51 -1.66 8.90 -13.71
C TYR A 51 -2.77 9.85 -13.25
N GLU A 52 -3.32 9.64 -12.06
CA GLU A 52 -4.32 10.55 -11.50
C GLU A 52 -3.74 11.96 -11.33
N LEU A 53 -2.53 12.09 -10.77
CA LEU A 53 -1.87 13.39 -10.63
C LEU A 53 -1.36 13.94 -11.98
N TYR A 54 -0.75 13.10 -12.83
CA TYR A 54 -0.30 13.47 -14.17
C TYR A 54 -1.42 14.11 -14.99
N ASN A 55 -2.62 13.55 -14.93
CA ASN A 55 -3.78 14.10 -15.64
C ASN A 55 -4.19 15.48 -15.09
N LYS A 56 -4.16 15.68 -13.77
CA LYS A 56 -4.44 16.98 -13.14
C LYS A 56 -3.40 18.04 -13.53
N LEU A 57 -2.11 17.68 -13.45
CA LEU A 57 -1.00 18.56 -13.86
C LEU A 57 -1.11 18.93 -15.34
N LYS A 58 -1.45 17.94 -16.19
CA LYS A 58 -1.61 18.15 -17.64
C LYS A 58 -2.82 19.01 -17.98
N GLU A 59 -3.90 18.93 -17.20
CA GLU A 59 -5.05 19.83 -17.36
C GLU A 59 -4.69 21.28 -17.02
N GLY A 60 -3.73 21.51 -16.12
CA GLY A 60 -3.15 22.82 -15.84
C GLY A 60 -4.14 23.84 -15.30
N LYS A 61 -5.09 23.39 -14.46
CA LYS A 61 -6.13 24.26 -13.87
C LYS A 61 -5.92 24.44 -12.38
N GLY A 62 -6.30 25.61 -11.86
CA GLY A 62 -6.27 25.90 -10.43
C GLY A 62 -4.84 25.94 -9.90
N GLU A 63 -4.57 25.17 -8.85
CA GLU A 63 -3.24 25.12 -8.21
C GLU A 63 -2.15 24.52 -9.12
N TYR A 64 -2.54 23.84 -10.20
CA TYR A 64 -1.63 23.24 -11.17
C TYR A 64 -1.40 24.09 -12.42
N GLU A 65 -1.83 25.37 -12.42
CA GLU A 65 -1.59 26.27 -13.55
C GLU A 65 -0.09 26.54 -13.73
N GLY A 66 0.44 26.18 -14.90
CA GLY A 66 1.87 26.30 -15.21
C GLY A 66 2.74 25.15 -14.66
N ALA A 67 2.15 24.14 -14.04
CA ALA A 67 2.86 22.95 -13.57
C ALA A 67 3.43 22.13 -14.74
N ASN A 68 4.51 21.41 -14.49
CA ASN A 68 5.14 20.53 -15.48
C ASN A 68 4.88 19.04 -15.16
N PRO A 69 4.03 18.33 -15.94
CA PRO A 69 3.75 16.91 -15.71
C PRO A 69 4.96 15.98 -15.84
N ASP A 70 6.06 16.44 -16.44
CA ASP A 70 7.29 15.67 -16.56
C ASP A 70 8.32 16.01 -15.46
N ASP A 71 8.00 16.93 -14.55
CA ASP A 71 8.85 17.29 -13.41
C ASP A 71 8.53 16.40 -12.18
N PRO A 72 9.48 15.55 -11.71
CA PRO A 72 9.29 14.73 -10.53
C PRO A 72 8.95 15.51 -9.26
N TYR A 73 9.38 16.78 -9.12
CA TYR A 73 9.14 17.57 -7.90
C TYR A 73 7.65 17.89 -7.67
N GLU A 74 6.86 18.01 -8.74
CA GLU A 74 5.40 18.24 -8.66
C GLU A 74 4.68 17.06 -7.99
N TYR A 75 5.20 15.86 -8.19
CA TYR A 75 4.65 14.64 -7.61
C TYR A 75 5.02 14.53 -6.12
N ARG A 76 6.25 14.90 -5.77
CA ARG A 76 6.74 14.86 -4.39
C ARG A 76 5.96 15.81 -3.49
N ALA A 77 5.56 16.97 -4.00
CA ALA A 77 4.77 17.95 -3.25
C ALA A 77 3.41 17.40 -2.81
N GLU A 78 2.88 16.44 -3.57
CA GLU A 78 1.57 15.80 -3.35
C GLU A 78 1.71 14.39 -2.78
N ASN A 79 2.90 14.00 -2.30
CA ASN A 79 3.23 12.65 -1.81
C ASN A 79 2.96 11.52 -2.82
N VAL A 80 2.99 11.84 -4.12
CA VAL A 80 2.84 10.85 -5.20
C VAL A 80 4.21 10.46 -5.73
N PHE A 81 4.42 9.18 -6.03
CA PHE A 81 5.63 8.74 -6.71
C PHE A 81 5.63 9.21 -8.16
N TYR A 82 6.72 9.84 -8.58
CA TYR A 82 6.99 9.97 -10.00
C TYR A 82 7.30 8.59 -10.57
N VAL A 83 6.53 8.16 -11.57
CA VAL A 83 6.73 6.85 -12.22
C VAL A 83 7.39 7.06 -13.58
N PRO A 84 8.67 6.66 -13.73
CA PRO A 84 9.38 6.85 -14.98
C PRO A 84 8.74 6.01 -16.10
N PRO A 85 8.84 6.41 -17.38
CA PRO A 85 8.12 5.78 -18.48
C PRO A 85 8.25 4.26 -18.57
N GLN A 86 9.42 3.71 -18.27
CA GLN A 86 9.70 2.27 -18.27
C GLN A 86 9.06 1.50 -17.11
N ALA A 87 8.63 2.19 -16.05
CA ALA A 87 7.97 1.59 -14.88
C ALA A 87 6.44 1.77 -14.89
N ARG A 88 5.90 2.52 -15.85
CA ARG A 88 4.45 2.77 -15.97
C ARG A 88 3.73 1.48 -16.34
N TRP A 89 2.57 1.27 -15.73
CA TRP A 89 1.76 0.06 -15.97
C TRP A 89 1.47 -0.22 -17.44
N ASP A 90 1.13 0.79 -18.24
CA ASP A 90 0.83 0.61 -19.67
C ASP A 90 2.04 0.10 -20.45
N TYR A 91 3.25 0.57 -20.09
CA TYR A 91 4.49 0.11 -20.70
C TYR A 91 4.73 -1.37 -20.38
N LEU A 92 4.62 -1.76 -19.11
CA LEU A 92 4.76 -3.14 -18.67
C LEU A 92 3.70 -4.05 -19.30
N GLN A 93 2.44 -3.59 -19.34
CA GLN A 93 1.34 -4.33 -19.96
C GLN A 93 1.57 -4.57 -21.45
N SER A 94 2.10 -3.58 -22.18
CA SER A 94 2.41 -3.73 -23.61
C SER A 94 3.49 -4.79 -23.87
N ARG A 95 4.36 -5.03 -22.89
CA ARG A 95 5.48 -5.97 -22.95
C ARG A 95 5.21 -7.31 -22.29
N ALA A 96 4.02 -7.51 -21.71
CA ALA A 96 3.69 -8.69 -20.90
C ALA A 96 3.87 -10.05 -21.62
N LYS A 97 3.86 -10.06 -22.96
CA LYS A 97 4.07 -11.27 -23.79
C LYS A 97 5.52 -11.53 -24.15
N LEU A 98 6.43 -10.60 -23.85
CA LEU A 98 7.85 -10.73 -24.17
C LEU A 98 8.54 -11.63 -23.14
N PRO A 99 9.54 -12.43 -23.57
CA PRO A 99 10.33 -13.26 -22.65
C PRO A 99 11.17 -12.42 -21.67
N THR A 100 11.36 -11.13 -21.97
CA THR A 100 12.12 -10.18 -21.13
C THR A 100 11.29 -9.57 -20.01
N ILE A 101 9.99 -9.89 -19.90
CA ILE A 101 9.08 -9.22 -18.96
C ILE A 101 9.56 -9.27 -17.50
N GLY A 102 10.19 -10.36 -17.07
CA GLY A 102 10.76 -10.45 -15.73
C GLY A 102 11.81 -9.37 -15.49
N LYS A 103 12.75 -9.22 -16.44
CA LYS A 103 13.74 -8.14 -16.40
C LYS A 103 13.12 -6.76 -16.49
N ASP A 104 12.08 -6.59 -17.33
CA ASP A 104 11.40 -5.30 -17.45
C ASP A 104 10.71 -4.89 -16.14
N ILE A 105 10.21 -5.86 -15.34
CA ILE A 105 9.66 -5.64 -14.00
C ILE A 105 10.77 -5.31 -12.99
N ASP A 106 11.89 -6.04 -13.01
CA ASP A 106 13.03 -5.77 -12.13
C ASP A 106 13.61 -4.37 -12.38
N ASP A 107 13.84 -4.02 -13.66
CA ASP A 107 14.33 -2.70 -14.07
C ASP A 107 13.34 -1.58 -13.68
N ALA A 108 12.03 -1.86 -13.66
CA ALA A 108 11.02 -0.92 -13.20
C ALA A 108 11.10 -0.69 -11.68
N MET A 109 11.23 -1.76 -10.90
CA MET A 109 11.39 -1.68 -9.44
C MET A 109 12.67 -0.93 -9.05
N ASP A 110 13.80 -1.26 -9.68
CA ASP A 110 15.07 -0.57 -9.47
C ASP A 110 14.96 0.94 -9.76
N ALA A 111 14.23 1.30 -10.82
CA ALA A 111 14.02 2.70 -11.19
C ALA A 111 13.19 3.45 -10.14
N ILE A 112 12.17 2.80 -9.57
CA ILE A 112 11.33 3.38 -8.52
C ILE A 112 12.10 3.47 -7.20
N GLU A 113 12.84 2.43 -6.82
CA GLU A 113 13.70 2.41 -5.62
C GLU A 113 14.71 3.55 -5.59
N LYS A 114 15.29 3.87 -6.76
CA LYS A 114 16.22 4.98 -6.90
C LYS A 114 15.58 6.33 -6.58
N ASP A 115 14.28 6.48 -6.85
CA ASP A 115 13.51 7.69 -6.55
C ASP A 115 12.89 7.66 -5.14
N ILE A 116 12.79 6.49 -4.50
CA ILE A 116 12.24 6.27 -3.13
C ILE A 116 13.10 6.85 -2.01
N GLY A 117 14.36 7.24 -2.26
CA GLY A 117 15.29 7.71 -1.23
C GLY A 117 14.89 8.95 -0.41
N THR A 118 13.67 9.48 -0.54
CA THR A 118 13.24 10.71 0.17
C THR A 118 11.72 10.88 0.43
N ILE A 119 10.84 9.89 0.18
CA ILE A 119 9.37 10.15 0.22
C ILE A 119 8.62 9.16 1.11
N ALA A 120 8.05 9.65 2.21
CA ALA A 120 6.97 9.02 2.97
C ALA A 120 5.81 8.66 2.05
N LEU A 121 5.38 7.40 2.06
CA LEU A 121 4.11 6.98 1.48
C LEU A 121 2.97 7.64 2.28
N GLY A 122 2.66 8.90 1.95
CA GLY A 122 1.60 9.68 2.56
C GLY A 122 0.33 9.51 1.74
N ASP A 123 -0.78 9.21 2.42
CA ASP A 123 -2.08 8.98 1.81
C ASP A 123 -2.72 10.32 1.42
N SER A 124 -2.62 10.65 0.14
CA SER A 124 -3.59 11.52 -0.50
C SER A 124 -3.70 11.09 -1.96
N VAL A 125 -4.75 10.32 -2.28
CA VAL A 125 -5.60 10.42 -3.48
C VAL A 125 -6.39 9.09 -3.70
N SER A 126 -7.71 9.19 -3.85
CA SER A 126 -8.65 8.29 -4.59
C SER A 126 -9.06 6.87 -4.09
N ARG A 127 -10.35 6.54 -4.33
CA ARG A 127 -11.04 5.27 -4.01
C ARG A 127 -10.41 4.00 -4.63
N SER A 128 -9.62 4.15 -5.70
CA SER A 128 -8.89 3.05 -6.34
C SER A 128 -7.77 2.52 -5.44
N TYR A 129 -7.17 3.40 -4.64
CA TYR A 129 -6.09 3.11 -3.71
C TYR A 129 -6.59 2.26 -2.54
N ASP A 130 -7.78 2.57 -2.04
CA ASP A 130 -8.47 1.77 -1.01
C ASP A 130 -8.64 0.30 -1.44
N ILE A 131 -8.94 0.06 -2.72
CA ILE A 131 -9.15 -1.30 -3.22
C ILE A 131 -7.82 -2.03 -3.34
N LEU A 132 -6.83 -1.42 -4.00
CA LEU A 132 -5.52 -2.04 -4.21
C LEU A 132 -4.75 -2.21 -2.89
N GLY A 133 -4.86 -1.27 -1.97
CA GLY A 133 -4.31 -1.37 -0.61
C GLY A 133 -4.94 -2.51 0.18
N ARG A 134 -6.27 -2.68 0.14
CA ARG A 134 -6.95 -3.83 0.76
C ARG A 134 -6.54 -5.16 0.13
N VAL A 135 -6.38 -5.20 -1.20
CA VAL A 135 -5.88 -6.39 -1.91
C VAL A 135 -4.45 -6.69 -1.46
N TYR A 136 -3.58 -5.69 -1.37
CA TYR A 136 -2.20 -5.84 -0.91
C TYR A 136 -2.12 -6.37 0.53
N GLU A 137 -2.87 -5.77 1.46
CA GLU A 137 -2.98 -6.22 2.86
C GLU A 137 -3.51 -7.66 2.94
N CYS A 138 -4.53 -7.99 2.14
CA CYS A 138 -5.09 -9.34 2.07
C CYS A 138 -4.04 -10.35 1.59
N PHE A 139 -3.30 -10.04 0.53
CA PHE A 139 -2.28 -10.91 -0.03
C PHE A 139 -1.13 -11.12 0.95
N LEU A 140 -0.69 -10.07 1.66
CA LEU A 140 0.29 -10.19 2.75
C LEU A 140 -0.17 -11.20 3.81
N GLY A 141 -1.42 -11.11 4.26
CA GLY A 141 -1.98 -12.05 5.23
C GLY A 141 -2.04 -13.48 4.69
N GLN A 142 -2.47 -13.67 3.44
CA GLN A 142 -2.55 -15.00 2.82
C GLN A 142 -1.18 -15.64 2.64
N PHE A 143 -0.16 -14.87 2.21
CA PHE A 143 1.21 -15.37 2.12
C PHE A 143 1.80 -15.70 3.48
N ALA A 144 1.54 -14.89 4.52
CA ALA A 144 1.96 -15.19 5.88
C ALA A 144 1.34 -16.50 6.41
N LEU A 145 0.06 -16.75 6.10
CA LEU A 145 -0.62 -18.01 6.44
C LEU A 145 -0.03 -19.21 5.67
N ALA A 146 0.26 -19.04 4.37
CA ALA A 146 0.81 -20.09 3.53
C ALA A 146 2.26 -20.48 3.88
N GLU A 147 3.09 -19.52 4.32
CA GLU A 147 4.50 -19.77 4.67
C GLU A 147 4.70 -20.54 5.98
N GLY A 148 3.67 -20.68 6.82
CA GLY A 148 3.69 -21.51 8.03
C GLY A 148 4.72 -21.13 9.11
N LYS A 149 5.50 -20.05 8.93
CA LYS A 149 6.43 -19.51 9.92
C LYS A 149 5.65 -18.80 11.03
N LYS A 150 6.17 -18.81 12.26
CA LYS A 150 5.56 -18.19 13.47
C LYS A 150 5.05 -16.77 13.16
N GLY A 151 3.75 -16.66 12.85
CA GLY A 151 3.17 -15.49 12.15
C GLY A 151 3.37 -14.14 12.82
N GLY A 152 3.58 -14.13 14.14
CA GLY A 152 3.78 -12.90 14.91
C GLY A 152 5.04 -12.07 14.58
N GLN A 153 6.00 -12.60 13.80
CA GLN A 153 7.16 -11.81 13.36
C GLN A 153 6.96 -11.06 12.03
N PHE A 154 5.98 -11.46 11.21
CA PHE A 154 5.81 -10.89 9.87
C PHE A 154 4.44 -10.24 9.66
N TYR A 155 3.40 -10.75 10.32
CA TYR A 155 2.04 -10.26 10.16
C TYR A 155 1.20 -10.47 11.43
N THR A 156 0.64 -9.39 11.95
CA THR A 156 -0.30 -9.44 13.08
C THR A 156 -1.73 -9.40 12.53
N PRO A 157 -2.61 -10.36 12.89
CA PRO A 157 -4.00 -10.36 12.39
C PRO A 157 -4.73 -9.07 12.72
N ARG A 158 -5.51 -8.55 11.75
CA ARG A 158 -6.22 -7.26 11.87
C ARG A 158 -7.07 -7.13 13.13
N SER A 159 -7.73 -8.22 13.58
CA SER A 159 -8.54 -8.20 14.81
C SER A 159 -7.72 -7.92 16.07
N VAL A 160 -6.47 -8.40 16.12
CA VAL A 160 -5.55 -8.17 17.25
C VAL A 160 -5.02 -6.75 17.19
N VAL A 161 -4.58 -6.30 16.00
CA VAL A 161 -4.09 -4.94 15.79
C VAL A 161 -5.16 -3.91 16.14
N GLN A 162 -6.38 -4.09 15.64
CA GLN A 162 -7.51 -3.21 15.93
C GLN A 162 -7.79 -3.16 17.43
N LEU A 163 -7.86 -4.31 18.11
CA LEU A 163 -8.07 -4.34 19.55
C LEU A 163 -6.97 -3.57 20.30
N LEU A 164 -5.70 -3.76 19.94
CA LEU A 164 -4.58 -3.08 20.60
C LEU A 164 -4.64 -1.56 20.40
N VAL A 165 -4.89 -1.10 19.18
CA VAL A 165 -4.98 0.33 18.87
C VAL A 165 -6.16 0.98 19.59
N GLU A 166 -7.33 0.34 19.59
CA GLU A 166 -8.52 0.84 20.29
C GLU A 166 -8.33 0.90 21.81
N ILE A 167 -7.48 0.04 22.39
CA ILE A 167 -7.13 0.11 23.82
C ILE A 167 -6.09 1.19 24.10
N LEU A 168 -5.13 1.39 23.19
CA LEU A 168 -4.04 2.35 23.36
C LEU A 168 -4.48 3.80 23.10
N GLU A 169 -5.53 3.99 22.31
CA GLU A 169 -6.12 5.28 21.96
C GLU A 169 -5.07 6.35 21.57
N PRO A 170 -4.29 6.13 20.49
CA PRO A 170 -3.17 7.00 20.14
C PRO A 170 -3.63 8.33 19.50
N TYR A 171 -4.21 9.23 20.30
CA TYR A 171 -4.71 10.53 19.82
C TYR A 171 -3.59 11.52 19.45
N GLU A 172 -2.45 11.48 20.13
CA GLU A 172 -1.30 12.34 19.83
C GLU A 172 0.02 11.73 20.36
N GLY A 173 1.14 12.12 19.76
CA GLY A 173 2.48 11.76 20.22
C GLY A 173 3.22 10.81 19.27
N ARG A 174 4.02 9.90 19.84
CA ARG A 174 4.83 8.93 19.07
C ARG A 174 4.27 7.53 19.24
N VAL A 175 3.93 6.89 18.12
CA VAL A 175 3.62 5.46 18.08
C VAL A 175 4.91 4.71 17.75
N PHE A 176 5.36 3.88 18.69
CA PHE A 176 6.57 3.09 18.53
C PHE A 176 6.28 1.59 18.55
N ASP A 177 6.69 0.88 17.50
CA ASP A 177 6.62 -0.57 17.42
C ASP A 177 8.01 -1.18 17.14
N PRO A 178 8.66 -1.81 18.14
CA PRO A 178 10.01 -2.35 17.99
C PRO A 178 10.10 -3.60 17.09
N CYS A 179 8.97 -4.17 16.67
CA CYS A 179 8.89 -5.35 15.81
C CYS A 179 7.72 -5.20 14.82
N CYS A 180 7.70 -4.13 14.03
CA CYS A 180 6.49 -3.73 13.30
C CYS A 180 6.04 -4.69 12.19
N GLY A 181 6.83 -5.69 11.80
CA GLY A 181 6.43 -6.74 10.86
C GLY A 181 6.10 -6.18 9.48
N SER A 182 4.81 -6.11 9.14
CA SER A 182 4.31 -5.50 7.90
C SER A 182 3.81 -4.05 8.07
N GLY A 183 3.96 -3.45 9.25
CA GLY A 183 3.46 -2.11 9.57
C GLY A 183 1.98 -2.04 9.96
N GLY A 184 1.34 -3.18 10.27
CA GLY A 184 -0.11 -3.24 10.53
C GLY A 184 -0.58 -2.33 11.67
N MET A 185 0.23 -2.18 12.72
CA MET A 185 -0.05 -1.27 13.86
C MET A 185 -0.13 0.20 13.44
N PHE A 186 0.67 0.62 12.46
CA PHE A 186 0.69 2.00 11.98
C PHE A 186 -0.54 2.31 11.13
N ALA A 187 -0.83 1.45 10.15
CA ALA A 187 -2.02 1.57 9.31
C ALA A 187 -3.34 1.53 10.11
N GLN A 188 -3.36 0.86 11.27
CA GLN A 188 -4.52 0.85 12.15
C GLN A 188 -4.58 2.07 13.08
N SER A 189 -3.43 2.59 13.53
CA SER A 189 -3.34 3.85 14.29
C SER A 189 -3.86 5.04 13.49
N GLU A 190 -3.58 5.08 12.19
CA GLU A 190 -4.11 6.07 11.27
C GLU A 190 -5.64 6.01 11.17
N LYS A 191 -6.18 4.83 10.87
CA LYS A 191 -7.64 4.57 10.86
C LYS A 191 -8.32 4.94 12.16
N PHE A 192 -7.64 4.78 13.30
CA PHE A 192 -8.16 5.22 14.60
C PHE A 192 -8.29 6.75 14.65
N VAL A 193 -7.24 7.49 14.30
CA VAL A 193 -7.28 8.97 14.31
C VAL A 193 -8.35 9.51 13.36
N GLU A 194 -8.53 8.87 12.20
CA GLU A 194 -9.62 9.19 11.28
C GLU A 194 -11.01 8.90 11.88
N ALA A 195 -11.20 7.70 12.44
CA ALA A 195 -12.49 7.27 13.00
C ALA A 195 -12.92 8.13 14.21
N TYR A 196 -11.96 8.66 14.96
CA TYR A 196 -12.20 9.52 16.12
C TYR A 196 -11.83 10.99 15.84
N SER A 197 -11.94 11.45 14.59
CA SER A 197 -11.63 12.84 14.20
C SER A 197 -12.42 13.89 14.99
N ASP A 198 -13.62 13.54 15.47
CA ASP A 198 -14.47 14.39 16.31
C ASP A 198 -13.80 14.79 17.63
N HIS A 199 -12.87 13.97 18.13
CA HIS A 199 -12.07 14.26 19.32
C HIS A 199 -11.32 15.60 19.21
N TYR A 200 -10.97 16.02 17.98
CA TYR A 200 -10.15 17.20 17.73
C TYR A 200 -10.94 18.51 17.53
N ASN A 201 -12.25 18.52 17.85
CA ASN A 201 -13.09 19.74 18.00
C ASN A 201 -12.97 20.75 16.82
N GLY A 202 -13.02 20.26 15.58
CA GLY A 202 -13.05 21.11 14.37
C GLY A 202 -11.75 21.85 14.05
N LYS A 203 -10.62 21.56 14.73
CA LYS A 203 -9.28 22.05 14.34
C LYS A 203 -8.71 21.33 13.10
N ALA A 204 -9.34 20.24 12.68
CA ALA A 204 -9.05 19.55 11.43
C ALA A 204 -9.73 20.29 10.27
N ARG A 205 -9.12 21.38 9.78
CA ARG A 205 -9.54 21.99 8.50
C ARG A 205 -9.25 21.08 7.30
N GLU A 206 -8.38 20.09 7.48
CA GLU A 206 -8.06 19.01 6.55
C GLU A 206 -7.93 17.72 7.37
N ILE A 207 -8.85 16.77 7.20
CA ILE A 207 -8.79 15.45 7.84
C ILE A 207 -7.63 14.65 7.27
N ASP A 208 -7.37 14.80 5.97
CA ASP A 208 -6.37 14.06 5.19
C ASP A 208 -4.93 14.22 5.69
N LYS A 209 -4.63 15.23 6.52
CA LYS A 209 -3.29 15.44 7.12
C LYS A 209 -3.32 15.40 8.65
N LEU A 210 -4.44 15.00 9.25
CA LEU A 210 -4.59 15.04 10.70
C LEU A 210 -3.62 14.07 11.39
N PHE A 211 -3.53 12.85 10.87
CA PHE A 211 -2.68 11.81 11.43
C PHE A 211 -1.20 12.23 11.45
N GLU A 212 -0.65 12.65 10.29
CA GLU A 212 0.74 13.10 10.14
C GLU A 212 1.09 14.29 11.05
N ARG A 213 0.10 15.11 11.40
CA ARG A 213 0.29 16.29 12.26
C ARG A 213 0.32 15.97 13.74
N VAL A 214 -0.42 14.94 14.18
CA VAL A 214 -0.62 14.64 15.60
C VAL A 214 0.14 13.39 16.06
N VAL A 215 0.45 12.48 15.13
CA VAL A 215 1.16 11.24 15.39
C VAL A 215 2.43 11.17 14.54
N SER A 216 3.54 10.82 15.18
CA SER A 216 4.77 10.41 14.50
C SER A 216 5.00 8.92 14.70
N ILE A 217 5.34 8.22 13.62
CA ILE A 217 5.57 6.78 13.62
C ILE A 217 7.06 6.50 13.79
N CYS A 218 7.38 5.51 14.63
CA CYS A 218 8.73 4.96 14.75
C CYS A 218 8.60 3.43 14.81
N GLY A 219 9.52 2.72 14.17
CA GLY A 219 9.42 1.29 13.97
C GLY A 219 10.77 0.65 13.75
N GLN A 220 10.92 -0.59 14.21
CA GLN A 220 12.10 -1.40 13.94
C GLN A 220 11.68 -2.75 13.35
N GLU A 221 12.40 -3.18 12.32
CA GLU A 221 12.23 -4.50 11.72
C GLU A 221 13.59 -5.15 11.53
N SER A 222 13.74 -6.37 12.05
CA SER A 222 15.00 -7.11 12.00
C SER A 222 15.15 -7.94 10.73
N ASN A 223 14.04 -8.29 10.07
CA ASN A 223 14.04 -9.06 8.84
C ASN A 223 14.18 -8.17 7.59
N GLN A 224 15.29 -8.33 6.88
CA GLN A 224 15.55 -7.63 5.62
C GLN A 224 14.57 -7.97 4.50
N ASN A 225 13.92 -9.15 4.55
CA ASN A 225 12.94 -9.59 3.56
C ASN A 225 11.50 -9.22 3.94
N SER A 226 11.29 -8.44 5.00
CA SER A 226 9.96 -7.95 5.33
C SER A 226 9.53 -6.87 4.31
N PRO A 227 8.32 -6.95 3.73
CA PRO A 227 7.83 -5.96 2.76
C PRO A 227 7.75 -4.53 3.33
N MET A 228 7.86 -4.37 4.65
CA MET A 228 7.94 -3.07 5.31
C MET A 228 9.21 -2.27 4.92
N LEU A 229 10.32 -2.93 4.61
CA LEU A 229 11.56 -2.27 4.22
C LEU A 229 11.43 -1.49 2.89
N TRP A 230 10.45 -1.88 2.09
CA TRP A 230 10.18 -1.31 0.76
C TRP A 230 9.08 -0.24 0.81
N MET A 231 8.11 -0.42 1.72
CA MET A 231 6.87 0.35 1.75
C MET A 231 6.84 1.42 2.85
N TRP A 232 7.62 1.29 3.93
CA TRP A 232 7.56 2.23 5.08
C TRP A 232 8.93 2.75 5.53
N LYS A 233 10.03 2.32 4.91
CA LYS A 233 11.36 2.93 5.11
C LYS A 233 11.37 4.46 5.07
N PRO A 234 10.53 5.13 4.26
CA PRO A 234 10.51 6.58 4.23
C PRO A 234 9.67 7.26 5.34
N LEU A 235 9.01 6.47 6.19
CA LEU A 235 8.24 6.93 7.37
C LEU A 235 8.98 6.68 8.70
N LEU A 236 10.21 6.15 8.64
CA LEU A 236 11.13 5.94 9.77
C LEU A 236 12.32 6.89 9.69
#